data_AF-A0A2V7SEB2-F1
#
_entry.id   AF-A0A2V7SEB2-F1
#
_cell.length_a   1.000
_cell.length_b   1.000
_cell.length_c   1.000
_cell.angle_alpha   90.00
_cell.angle_beta   90.00
_cell.angle_gamma   90.00
#
_symmetry.space_group_name_H-M   'P 1'
#
loop_
_entity.id
_entity.type
_entity.pdbx_description
1 polymer ?
#
loop_
_entity_poly.entity_id
_entity_poly.type
_entity_poly.pdbx_seq_one_letter_code
_entity_poly.pdbx_strand_id
1 'polypeptide(L)'
;MNCRAALDLMLETEPADLAGKTDSELSRHIQGCAPCRAGAQRILEAEGSLREALAAAAPRRTAAEAVQLAGQRQKRTRRLWPLVPLAAAAGLAGLILTRRHPIELVPPASPTPSPRIAVTAPPGRSVAVLQTDNPDVVVIWFF
;
A
#
# COMPACT_ATOMS: atom_id res chain seq x y z
N MET A 1 23.79 37.59 7.39
CA MET A 1 23.04 37.44 6.13
C MET A 1 21.69 38.13 6.17
N ASN A 2 21.07 38.33 5.01
CA ASN A 2 19.67 38.75 4.86
C ASN A 2 18.73 37.52 4.77
N CYS A 3 17.42 37.73 4.95
CA CYS A 3 16.44 36.64 4.96
C CYS A 3 16.35 35.89 3.63
N ARG A 4 16.56 36.55 2.50
CA ARG A 4 16.50 35.89 1.19
C ARG A 4 17.65 34.89 1.02
N ALA A 5 18.87 35.32 1.31
CA ALA A 5 20.03 34.45 1.32
C ALA A 5 19.87 33.30 2.33
N ALA A 6 19.25 33.57 3.49
CA ALA A 6 18.95 32.53 4.47
C ALA A 6 17.98 31.47 3.92
N LEU A 7 16.90 31.91 3.27
CA LEU A 7 15.90 31.03 2.67
C LEU A 7 16.48 30.16 1.55
N ASP A 8 17.35 30.73 0.71
CA ASP A 8 18.03 29.98 -0.35
C ASP A 8 18.93 28.90 0.27
N LEU A 9 19.66 29.21 1.35
CA LEU A 9 20.53 28.24 2.04
C LEU A 9 19.77 27.13 2.79
N MET A 10 18.52 27.37 3.21
CA MET A 10 17.79 26.45 4.08
C MET A 10 17.55 25.06 3.45
N LEU A 11 17.51 24.96 2.12
CA LEU A 11 17.26 23.70 1.42
C LEU A 11 18.52 22.90 1.12
N GLU A 12 19.69 23.51 1.27
CA GLU A 12 20.98 22.90 0.90
C GLU A 12 21.83 22.50 2.11
N THR A 13 21.51 23.04 3.29
CA THR A 13 22.31 22.86 4.50
C THR A 13 21.88 21.63 5.31
N GLU A 14 22.71 21.23 6.27
CA GLU A 14 22.39 20.11 7.16
C GLU A 14 21.27 20.43 8.19
N PRO A 15 20.49 19.42 8.62
CA PRO A 15 19.44 19.60 9.63
C PRO A 15 19.93 20.21 10.96
N ALA A 16 21.20 20.02 11.32
CA ALA A 16 21.80 20.61 12.52
C ALA A 16 21.90 22.15 12.44
N ASP A 17 22.22 22.69 11.25
CA ASP A 17 22.24 24.13 11.00
C ASP A 17 20.82 24.72 10.99
N LEU A 18 19.86 24.01 10.37
CA LEU A 18 18.45 24.43 10.36
C LEU A 18 17.85 24.47 11.76
N ALA A 19 18.25 23.53 12.62
CA ALA A 19 17.86 23.51 14.02
C ALA A 19 18.54 24.62 14.85
N GLY A 20 19.44 25.40 14.25
CA GLY A 20 20.21 26.45 14.93
C GLY A 20 21.14 25.88 16.00
N LYS A 21 21.64 24.65 15.85
CA LYS A 21 22.48 23.97 16.87
C LYS A 21 23.97 24.18 16.64
N THR A 22 24.36 24.73 15.50
CA THR A 22 25.75 24.99 15.12
C THR A 22 26.05 26.49 15.22
N ASP A 23 27.32 26.86 15.03
CA ASP A 23 27.75 28.26 14.98
C ASP A 23 27.78 28.85 13.56
N SER A 24 27.14 28.17 12.59
CA SER A 24 27.07 28.65 11.20
C SER A 24 26.37 30.01 11.11
N GLU A 25 26.67 30.78 10.06
CA GLU A 25 26.04 32.08 9.85
C GLU A 25 24.51 31.93 9.79
N LEU A 26 24.03 30.82 9.19
CA LEU A 26 22.60 30.50 9.07
C LEU A 26 21.99 30.20 10.44
N SER A 27 22.61 29.35 11.24
CA SER A 27 22.15 29.04 12.60
C SER A 27 21.97 30.31 13.44
N ARG A 28 22.96 31.21 13.41
CA ARG A 28 22.89 32.49 14.13
C ARG A 28 21.76 33.37 13.60
N HIS A 29 21.53 33.39 12.30
CA HIS A 29 20.43 34.13 11.70
C HIS A 29 19.06 33.54 12.09
N ILE A 30 18.89 32.22 12.08
CA ILE A 30 17.67 31.51 12.48
C ILE A 30 17.35 31.78 13.97
N GLN A 31 18.38 31.79 14.82
CA GLN A 31 18.23 32.16 16.23
C GLN A 31 17.81 33.63 16.38
N GLY A 32 18.26 34.54 15.51
CA GLY A 32 17.91 35.96 15.58
C GLY A 32 16.62 36.38 14.87
N CYS A 33 16.12 35.57 13.92
CA CYS A 33 15.06 35.97 12.98
C CYS A 33 13.84 35.03 13.09
N ALA A 34 12.72 35.53 13.64
CA ALA A 34 11.51 34.74 13.85
C ALA A 34 10.89 34.17 12.54
N PRO A 35 10.80 34.92 11.42
CA PRO A 35 10.33 34.36 10.15
C PRO A 35 11.18 33.19 9.64
N CYS A 36 12.51 33.33 9.69
CA CYS A 36 13.43 32.28 9.26
C CYS A 36 13.35 31.06 10.19
N ARG A 37 13.17 31.27 11.50
CA ARG A 37 12.93 30.21 12.47
C ARG A 37 11.67 29.41 12.16
N ALA A 38 10.56 30.10 11.88
CA ALA A 38 9.31 29.44 11.49
C ALA A 38 9.43 28.71 10.14
N GLY A 39 10.25 29.22 9.22
CA GLY A 39 10.61 28.51 7.99
C GLY A 39 11.36 27.21 8.26
N ALA A 40 12.45 27.29 9.02
CA ALA A 40 13.29 26.14 9.35
C ALA A 40 12.53 25.05 10.13
N GLN A 41 11.67 25.46 11.07
CA GLN A 41 10.82 24.52 11.82
C GLN A 41 9.89 23.72 10.92
N ARG A 42 9.23 24.38 9.95
CA ARG A 42 8.36 23.70 8.98
C ARG A 42 9.10 22.66 8.15
N ILE A 43 10.34 22.96 7.75
CA ILE A 43 11.20 22.02 7.01
C ILE A 43 11.51 20.79 7.88
N LEU A 44 11.97 21.01 9.11
CA LEU A 44 12.32 19.94 10.04
C LEU A 44 11.12 19.06 10.40
N GLU A 45 9.93 19.65 10.58
CA GLU A 45 8.68 18.93 10.80
C GLU A 45 8.32 18.05 9.61
N ALA A 46 8.39 18.60 8.38
CA ALA A 46 8.10 17.85 7.16
C ALA A 46 9.09 16.69 6.95
N GLU A 47 10.39 16.90 7.21
CA GLU A 47 11.38 15.83 7.19
C GLU A 47 11.10 14.76 8.25
N GLY A 48 10.66 15.16 9.45
CA GLY A 48 10.21 14.26 10.51
C GLY A 48 9.08 13.36 10.03
N SER A 49 8.00 13.95 9.52
CA SER A 49 6.85 13.21 8.98
C SER A 49 7.22 12.28 7.82
N LEU A 50 8.09 12.74 6.92
CA LEU A 50 8.58 11.90 5.81
C LEU A 50 9.36 10.69 6.34
N ARG A 51 10.26 10.90 7.30
CA ARG A 51 11.06 9.82 7.90
C ARG A 51 10.16 8.80 8.59
N GLU A 52 9.13 9.23 9.28
CA GLU A 52 8.14 8.35 9.91
C GLU A 52 7.34 7.56 8.88
N ALA A 53 6.86 8.21 7.82
CA ALA A 53 6.15 7.55 6.72
C ALA A 53 7.02 6.49 6.03
N LEU A 54 8.30 6.81 5.79
CA LEU A 54 9.26 5.86 5.22
C LEU A 54 9.58 4.72 6.18
N ALA A 55 9.70 4.99 7.48
CA ALA A 55 9.92 3.95 8.49
C ALA A 55 8.70 3.01 8.61
N ALA A 56 7.48 3.54 8.50
CA ALA A 56 6.26 2.75 8.48
C ALA A 56 6.12 1.91 7.20
N ALA A 57 6.58 2.43 6.07
CA ALA A 57 6.62 1.71 4.79
C ALA A 57 7.81 0.75 4.66
N ALA A 58 8.78 0.82 5.58
CA ALA A 58 9.98 0.01 5.50
C ALA A 58 9.63 -1.48 5.60
N PRO A 59 10.16 -2.33 4.70
CA PRO A 59 9.90 -3.75 4.76
C PRO A 59 10.43 -4.30 6.08
N ARG A 60 9.55 -4.95 6.86
CA ARG A 60 9.89 -5.56 8.15
C ARG A 60 10.93 -6.67 8.06
N ARG A 61 11.23 -7.14 6.85
CA ARG A 61 12.20 -8.20 6.59
C ARG A 61 13.19 -7.72 5.56
N THR A 62 14.44 -8.10 5.76
CA THR A 62 15.46 -7.90 4.74
C THR A 62 15.18 -8.77 3.53
N ALA A 63 15.72 -8.38 2.37
CA ALA A 63 15.61 -9.19 1.16
C ALA A 63 16.17 -10.61 1.38
N ALA A 64 17.27 -10.73 2.14
CA ALA A 64 17.88 -12.02 2.47
C ALA A 64 16.93 -12.92 3.28
N GLU A 65 16.27 -12.38 4.30
CA GLU A 65 15.28 -13.11 5.10
C GLU A 65 14.06 -13.52 4.28
N ALA A 66 13.58 -12.65 3.38
CA ALA A 66 12.47 -12.95 2.49
C ALA A 66 12.80 -14.11 1.54
N VAL A 67 14.01 -14.11 0.96
CA VAL A 67 14.51 -15.19 0.09
C VAL A 67 14.67 -16.49 0.89
N GLN A 68 15.20 -16.43 2.12
CA GLN A 68 15.37 -17.61 2.95
C GLN A 68 14.02 -18.24 3.33
N LEU A 69 13.03 -17.42 3.71
CA LEU A 69 11.67 -17.88 4.00
C LEU A 69 10.99 -18.47 2.76
N ALA A 70 11.16 -17.87 1.59
CA ALA A 70 10.64 -18.41 0.33
C ALA A 70 11.26 -19.79 0.04
N GLY A 71 12.58 -19.92 0.18
CA GLY A 71 13.30 -21.19 0.01
C GLY A 71 12.87 -22.26 1.01
N GLN A 72 12.64 -21.91 2.28
CA GLN A 72 12.12 -22.85 3.29
C GLN A 72 10.69 -23.32 2.96
N ARG A 73 9.80 -22.40 2.54
CA ARG A 73 8.44 -22.75 2.10
C ARG A 73 8.48 -23.70 0.90
N GLN A 74 9.30 -23.41 -0.10
CA GLN A 74 9.46 -24.25 -1.29
C GLN A 74 9.99 -25.65 -0.94
N LYS A 75 10.95 -25.75 -0.02
CA LYS A 75 11.44 -27.07 0.46
C LYS A 75 10.34 -27.84 1.18
N ARG A 76 9.53 -27.17 2.01
CA ARG A 76 8.42 -27.80 2.73
C ARG A 76 7.32 -28.27 1.79
N THR A 77 6.90 -27.45 0.83
CA THR A 77 5.88 -27.85 -0.16
C THR A 77 6.37 -29.01 -1.01
N ARG A 78 7.64 -29.02 -1.44
CA ARG A 78 8.22 -30.14 -2.20
C ARG A 78 8.24 -31.44 -1.40
N ARG A 79 8.49 -31.40 -0.09
CA ARG A 79 8.42 -32.59 0.79
C ARG A 79 7.01 -33.13 0.96
N LEU A 80 6.00 -32.26 0.95
CA LEU A 80 4.60 -32.64 1.11
C LEU A 80 3.90 -32.94 -0.23
N TRP A 81 4.54 -32.62 -1.34
CA TRP A 81 4.03 -32.90 -2.69
C TRP A 81 3.60 -34.35 -2.93
N PRO A 82 4.34 -35.40 -2.47
CA PRO A 82 3.87 -36.78 -2.62
C PRO A 82 2.61 -37.11 -1.80
N LEU A 83 2.23 -36.28 -0.82
CA LEU A 83 1.00 -36.45 -0.03
C LEU A 83 -0.21 -35.75 -0.65
N VAL A 84 -0.01 -34.88 -1.64
CA VAL A 84 -1.08 -34.19 -2.38
C VAL A 84 -2.10 -35.17 -2.99
N PRO A 85 -1.71 -36.25 -3.69
CA PRO A 85 -2.69 -37.19 -4.25
C PRO A 85 -3.52 -37.91 -3.17
N LEU A 86 -2.92 -38.24 -2.01
CA LEU A 86 -3.64 -38.84 -0.88
C LEU A 86 -4.66 -37.87 -0.28
N ALA A 87 -4.28 -36.61 -0.09
CA ALA A 87 -5.20 -35.57 0.40
C ALA A 87 -6.32 -35.28 -0.60
N ALA A 88 -6.03 -35.24 -1.90
CA ALA A 88 -7.03 -35.07 -2.95
C ALA A 88 -8.04 -36.23 -2.99
N ALA A 89 -7.56 -37.48 -2.84
CA ALA A 89 -8.42 -38.66 -2.77
C ALA A 89 -9.34 -38.63 -1.53
N ALA A 90 -8.80 -38.26 -0.36
CA ALA A 90 -9.60 -38.11 0.87
C ALA A 90 -10.64 -37.00 0.76
N GLY A 91 -10.28 -35.86 0.14
CA GLY A 91 -11.21 -34.77 -0.14
C GLY A 91 -12.34 -35.16 -1.08
N LEU A 92 -12.02 -35.88 -2.17
CA LEU A 92 -13.03 -36.41 -3.10
C LEU A 92 -13.95 -37.44 -2.42
N ALA A 93 -13.40 -38.35 -1.61
CA ALA A 93 -14.19 -39.32 -0.86
C ALA A 93 -15.16 -38.62 0.12
N GLY A 94 -14.67 -37.61 0.85
CA GLY A 94 -15.50 -36.78 1.74
C GLY A 94 -16.59 -36.03 0.98
N LEU A 95 -16.29 -35.45 -0.18
CA LEU A 95 -17.27 -34.74 -1.02
C LEU A 95 -18.36 -35.69 -1.56
N ILE A 96 -18.00 -36.91 -1.96
CA ILE A 96 -18.95 -37.92 -2.44
C ILE A 96 -19.85 -38.39 -1.29
N LEU A 97 -19.30 -38.56 -0.09
CA LEU A 97 -20.05 -38.95 1.10
C LEU A 97 -21.02 -37.84 1.56
N THR A 98 -20.61 -36.58 1.50
CA THR A 98 -21.44 -35.42 1.89
C THR A 98 -22.50 -35.06 0.85
N ARG A 99 -22.26 -35.31 -0.45
CA ARG A 99 -23.26 -35.16 -1.52
C ARG A 99 -24.38 -36.21 -1.50
N ARG A 100 -24.35 -37.22 -0.62
CA ARG A 100 -25.43 -38.20 -0.45
C ARG A 100 -26.63 -37.67 0.35
N HIS A 101 -26.56 -36.47 0.91
CA HIS A 101 -27.75 -35.80 1.41
C HIS A 101 -28.54 -35.22 0.23
N PRO A 102 -29.87 -35.45 0.17
CA PRO A 102 -30.70 -34.92 -0.90
C PRO A 102 -30.55 -33.39 -0.92
N ILE A 103 -30.14 -32.87 -2.07
CA ILE A 103 -30.07 -31.44 -2.33
C ILE A 103 -31.51 -30.93 -2.27
N GLU A 104 -31.89 -30.33 -1.15
CA GLU A 104 -33.07 -29.49 -1.07
C GLU A 104 -32.83 -28.31 -2.03
N LEU A 105 -33.59 -28.27 -3.13
CA LEU A 105 -33.49 -27.19 -4.11
C LEU A 105 -33.88 -25.88 -3.42
N VAL A 106 -32.87 -25.12 -2.99
CA VAL A 106 -33.06 -23.72 -2.63
C VAL A 106 -33.59 -23.01 -3.89
N PRO A 107 -34.74 -22.30 -3.81
CA PRO A 107 -35.27 -21.58 -4.96
C PRO A 107 -34.23 -20.57 -5.48
N PRO A 108 -34.19 -20.32 -6.81
CA PRO A 108 -33.22 -19.41 -7.39
C PRO A 108 -33.31 -18.06 -6.70
N ALA A 109 -32.17 -17.58 -6.21
CA ALA A 109 -32.04 -16.25 -5.63
C ALA A 109 -32.59 -15.21 -6.61
N SER A 110 -33.38 -14.28 -6.09
CA SER A 110 -33.93 -13.14 -6.82
C SER A 110 -32.86 -12.48 -7.69
N PRO A 111 -33.20 -12.01 -8.91
CA PRO A 111 -32.25 -11.45 -9.83
C PRO A 111 -31.51 -10.27 -9.19
N THR A 112 -30.18 -10.33 -9.20
CA THR A 112 -29.30 -9.22 -8.85
C THR A 112 -29.72 -7.99 -9.65
N PRO A 113 -29.88 -6.80 -9.03
CA PRO A 113 -30.24 -5.59 -9.76
C PRO A 113 -29.24 -5.36 -10.89
N SER A 114 -29.76 -5.27 -12.12
CA SER A 114 -28.94 -4.99 -13.29
C SER A 114 -28.21 -3.66 -13.11
N PRO A 115 -26.91 -3.56 -13.45
CA PRO A 115 -26.24 -2.28 -13.46
C PRO A 115 -27.00 -1.34 -14.41
N ARG A 116 -27.41 -0.16 -13.92
CA ARG A 116 -28.19 0.84 -14.70
C ARG A 116 -27.42 1.39 -15.90
N ILE A 117 -26.12 1.13 -15.99
CA ILE A 117 -25.25 1.67 -17.03
C ILE A 117 -24.62 0.48 -17.77
N ALA A 118 -25.10 0.24 -18.99
CA ALA A 118 -24.49 -0.70 -19.92
C ALA A 118 -23.37 0.03 -20.68
N VAL A 119 -22.12 -0.34 -20.43
CA VAL A 119 -20.95 0.20 -21.15
C VAL A 119 -20.50 -0.83 -22.18
N THR A 120 -20.49 -0.45 -23.46
CA THR A 120 -19.91 -1.28 -24.52
C THR A 120 -18.40 -1.07 -24.55
N ALA A 121 -17.63 -2.15 -24.33
CA ALA A 121 -16.17 -2.10 -24.39
C ALA A 121 -15.69 -1.95 -25.85
N PRO A 122 -14.70 -1.09 -26.13
CA PRO A 122 -14.00 -1.08 -27.41
C PRO A 122 -13.28 -2.42 -27.68
N PRO A 123 -13.16 -2.86 -28.95
CA PRO A 123 -12.51 -4.12 -29.28
C PRO A 123 -11.07 -4.16 -28.77
N GLY A 124 -10.72 -5.24 -28.06
CA GLY A 124 -9.39 -5.45 -27.49
C GLY A 124 -9.14 -4.79 -26.13
N ARG A 125 -10.16 -4.22 -25.48
CA ARG A 125 -10.06 -3.69 -24.10
C ARG A 125 -11.08 -4.35 -23.17
N SER A 126 -10.66 -4.54 -21.93
CA SER A 126 -11.53 -4.94 -20.83
C SER A 126 -12.04 -3.71 -20.10
N VAL A 127 -13.27 -3.77 -19.58
CA VAL A 127 -13.88 -2.66 -18.83
C VAL A 127 -14.37 -3.14 -17.48
N ALA A 128 -13.98 -2.45 -16.42
CA ALA A 128 -14.55 -2.59 -15.09
C ALA A 128 -15.47 -1.40 -14.79
N VAL A 129 -16.70 -1.67 -14.36
CA VAL A 129 -17.65 -0.65 -13.90
C VAL A 129 -17.79 -0.79 -12.39
N LEU A 130 -17.35 0.22 -11.65
CA LEU A 130 -17.45 0.26 -10.19
C LEU A 130 -18.52 1.26 -9.78
N GLN A 131 -19.55 0.77 -9.10
CA GLN A 131 -20.56 1.61 -8.46
C GLN A 131 -20.01 2.12 -7.14
N THR A 132 -20.12 3.43 -6.89
CA THR A 132 -19.70 4.03 -5.61
C THR A 132 -20.91 4.17 -4.67
N ASP A 133 -20.67 4.48 -3.39
CA ASP A 133 -21.73 4.73 -2.41
C ASP A 133 -22.58 5.98 -2.75
N ASN A 134 -22.07 6.85 -3.62
CA ASN A 134 -22.85 7.95 -4.20
C ASN A 134 -23.49 7.46 -5.52
N PRO A 135 -24.84 7.37 -5.61
CA PRO A 135 -25.52 6.83 -6.77
C PRO A 135 -25.36 7.69 -8.04
N ASP A 136 -24.92 8.94 -7.90
CA ASP A 136 -24.64 9.85 -9.02
C ASP A 136 -23.21 9.70 -9.56
N VAL A 137 -22.36 8.88 -8.92
CA VAL A 137 -20.95 8.70 -9.30
C VAL A 137 -20.67 7.23 -9.63
N VAL A 138 -20.30 6.99 -10.89
CA VAL A 138 -19.89 5.68 -11.40
C VAL A 138 -18.51 5.78 -12.03
N VAL A 139 -17.62 4.86 -11.65
CA VAL A 139 -16.25 4.80 -12.16
C VAL A 139 -16.17 3.73 -13.26
N ILE A 140 -15.67 4.12 -14.43
CA ILE A 140 -15.47 3.22 -15.58
C ILE A 140 -13.97 3.15 -15.87
N TRP A 141 -13.38 1.96 -15.74
CA TRP A 141 -11.96 1.73 -15.98
C TRP A 141 -11.76 0.82 -17.20
N PHE A 142 -11.07 1.33 -18.22
CA PHE A 142 -10.58 0.58 -19.38
C PHE A 142 -9.15 0.07 -19.17
N PHE A 143 -8.90 -1.23 -19.37
CA PHE A 143 -7.56 -1.84 -19.32
C PHE A 143 -7.33 -2.84 -20.45
#